data_AF-A0A6G1M0Q7-F1
#
_entry.id   AF-A0A6G1M0Q7-F1
#
_cell.length_a   1.000
_cell.length_b   1.000
_cell.length_c   1.000
_cell.angle_alpha   90.00
_cell.angle_beta   90.00
_cell.angle_gamma   90.00
#
_symmetry.space_group_name_H-M   'P 1'
#
loop_
_entity.id
_entity.type
_entity.pdbx_description
1 polymer ?
#
loop_
_entity_poly.entity_id
_entity_poly.type
_entity_poly.pdbx_seq_one_letter_code
_entity_poly.pdbx_strand_id
1 'polypeptide(L)'
;MIWLVAEAPNPGEFVNHWKFFFELPPKQQTVRFIHVNMTLDRRHNQNEVIGVLKARTVDYAAPDSGVHRLSFDMQLNATGGDLLRLLLERGRDKYLFTASGEGCRFWCQTVLRDLLEGRFILKKDVDQASTDLGFFIGSRRRSRRPIREGEFYQ
;
A
#
# COMPACT_ATOMS: atom_id res chain seq x y z
N MET A 1 9.23 -0.37 11.96
CA MET A 1 7.79 0.01 11.87
C MET A 1 7.27 -0.15 10.44
N ILE A 2 5.95 -0.30 10.27
CA ILE A 2 5.25 -0.27 8.97
C ILE A 2 4.33 0.95 8.95
N TRP A 3 4.30 1.70 7.87
CA TRP A 3 3.29 2.73 7.63
C TRP A 3 2.44 2.39 6.42
N LEU A 4 1.14 2.65 6.53
CA LEU A 4 0.20 2.69 5.42
C LEU A 4 -0.27 4.14 5.26
N VAL A 5 -0.05 4.71 4.07
CA VAL A 5 -0.22 6.15 3.82
C VAL A 5 -1.19 6.37 2.68
N ALA A 6 -2.16 7.24 2.90
CA ALA A 6 -3.04 7.78 1.88
C ALA A 6 -2.47 9.10 1.35
N GLU A 7 -2.34 9.24 0.04
CA GLU A 7 -1.98 10.51 -0.60
C GLU A 7 -3.21 11.34 -0.92
N ALA A 8 -3.02 12.66 -1.00
CA ALA A 8 -4.00 13.52 -1.63
C ALA A 8 -4.28 13.00 -3.06
N PRO A 9 -5.56 12.96 -3.50
CA PRO A 9 -5.87 12.59 -4.87
C PRO A 9 -5.25 13.60 -5.85
N ASN A 10 -4.81 13.12 -7.02
CA ASN A 10 -4.45 14.03 -8.10
C ASN A 10 -5.69 14.75 -8.64
N PRO A 11 -5.53 15.88 -9.35
CA PRO A 11 -6.65 16.52 -10.04
C PRO A 11 -7.40 15.52 -10.94
N GLY A 12 -8.72 15.38 -10.72
CA GLY A 12 -9.58 14.46 -11.46
C GLY A 12 -9.71 13.05 -10.83
N GLU A 13 -8.96 12.74 -9.76
CA GLU A 13 -9.13 11.50 -9.01
C GLU A 13 -10.13 11.67 -7.86
N PHE A 14 -10.96 10.65 -7.63
CA PHE A 14 -12.03 10.68 -6.61
C PHE A 14 -11.76 9.78 -5.40
N VAL A 15 -10.56 9.18 -5.35
CA VAL A 15 -10.09 8.27 -4.31
C VAL A 15 -8.65 8.59 -3.96
N ASN A 16 -8.25 8.39 -2.71
CA ASN A 16 -6.85 8.48 -2.33
C ASN A 16 -6.08 7.28 -2.88
N HIS A 17 -4.83 7.53 -3.26
CA HIS A 17 -3.88 6.46 -3.55
C HIS A 17 -3.20 6.00 -2.26
N TRP A 18 -3.16 4.69 -2.03
CA TRP A 18 -2.63 4.10 -0.80
C TRP A 18 -1.35 3.30 -1.10
N LYS A 19 -0.39 3.40 -0.19
CA LYS A 19 0.94 2.80 -0.32
C LYS A 19 1.56 2.49 1.04
N PHE A 20 2.55 1.61 1.04
CA PHE A 20 3.25 1.23 2.25
C PHE A 20 4.67 1.80 2.31
N PHE A 21 5.12 2.03 3.54
CA PHE A 21 6.52 2.30 3.88
C PHE A 21 6.93 1.32 4.97
N PHE A 22 8.09 0.68 4.80
CA PHE A 22 8.60 -0.28 5.78
C PHE A 22 9.95 0.17 6.26
N GLU A 23 10.07 0.41 7.55
CA GLU A 23 11.35 0.75 8.16
C GLU A 23 12.33 -0.41 8.06
N LEU A 24 13.53 -0.11 7.58
CA LEU A 24 14.65 -1.02 7.60
C LEU A 24 15.42 -0.86 8.91
N PRO A 25 16.02 -1.95 9.42
CA PRO A 25 16.95 -1.85 10.54
C PRO A 25 18.00 -0.75 10.26
N PRO A 26 18.30 0.11 11.25
CA PRO A 26 19.20 1.22 11.06
C PRO A 26 20.57 0.70 10.63
N LYS A 27 21.12 1.29 9.54
CA LYS A 27 22.50 1.07 9.13
C LYS A 27 23.23 2.39 9.35
N GLN A 28 24.26 2.38 10.19
CA GLN A 28 25.11 3.56 10.44
C GLN A 28 24.30 4.81 10.84
N GLN A 29 23.35 4.66 11.76
CA GLN A 29 22.50 5.75 12.31
C GLN A 29 21.54 6.43 11.30
N THR A 30 21.43 5.92 10.07
CA THR A 30 20.40 6.38 9.11
C THR A 30 19.20 5.44 9.13
N VAL A 31 18.01 6.01 9.38
CA VAL A 31 16.74 5.29 9.22
C VAL A 31 16.39 5.32 7.73
N ARG A 32 16.08 4.15 7.17
CA ARG A 32 15.71 4.00 5.76
C ARG A 32 14.40 3.23 5.66
N PHE A 33 13.67 3.47 4.59
CA PHE A 33 12.38 2.85 4.35
C PHE A 33 12.35 2.17 2.99
N ILE A 34 11.63 1.07 2.86
CA ILE A 34 11.17 0.57 1.57
C ILE A 34 9.79 1.13 1.30
N HIS A 35 9.69 1.97 0.28
CA HIS A 35 8.43 2.46 -0.26
C HIS A 35 7.89 1.45 -1.26
N VAL A 36 6.77 0.81 -0.92
CA VAL A 36 6.10 -0.20 -1.75
C VAL A 36 4.77 0.35 -2.24
N ASN A 37 4.60 0.35 -3.55
CA ASN A 37 3.51 1.00 -4.23
C ASN A 37 3.01 0.17 -5.40
N MET A 38 1.70 -0.07 -5.47
CA MET A 38 1.05 -0.67 -6.63
C MET A 38 0.42 0.44 -7.48
N THR A 39 0.91 0.65 -8.70
CA THR A 39 0.42 1.73 -9.59
C THR A 39 -0.07 1.17 -10.92
N LEU A 40 -1.15 1.74 -11.46
CA LEU A 40 -1.59 1.46 -12.82
C LEU A 40 -0.50 1.87 -13.84
N ASP A 41 -0.12 0.97 -14.74
CA ASP A 41 0.75 1.31 -15.88
C ASP A 41 -0.08 1.86 -17.03
N ARG A 42 0.05 3.17 -17.28
CA ARG A 42 -0.64 3.84 -18.39
C ARG A 42 0.17 3.87 -19.69
N ARG A 43 1.34 3.20 -19.74
CA ARG A 43 2.24 3.23 -20.90
C ARG A 43 1.88 2.20 -21.97
N HIS A 44 1.23 1.10 -21.58
CA HIS A 44 0.63 0.16 -22.52
C HIS A 44 -0.84 0.57 -22.72
N ASN A 45 -1.35 0.40 -23.95
CA ASN A 45 -2.63 0.92 -24.45
C ASN A 45 -3.70 1.12 -23.38
N GLN A 46 -4.46 2.22 -23.46
CA GLN A 46 -5.45 2.71 -22.48
C GLN A 46 -6.50 1.69 -21.95
N ASN A 47 -6.55 0.48 -22.50
CA ASN A 47 -7.41 -0.62 -22.08
C ASN A 47 -6.72 -1.62 -21.12
N GLU A 48 -5.39 -1.59 -20.99
CA GLU A 48 -4.66 -2.49 -20.11
C GLU A 48 -4.60 -1.92 -18.70
N VAL A 49 -5.33 -2.56 -17.79
CA VAL A 49 -5.43 -2.19 -16.37
C VAL A 49 -4.27 -2.76 -15.54
N ILE A 50 -3.10 -2.97 -16.14
CA ILE A 50 -1.99 -3.69 -15.52
C ILE A 50 -1.42 -2.87 -14.36
N GLY A 51 -1.36 -3.49 -13.19
CA GLY A 51 -0.67 -2.98 -12.02
C GLY A 51 0.81 -3.28 -12.06
N VAL A 52 1.62 -2.30 -11.65
CA VAL A 52 3.06 -2.43 -11.50
C VAL A 52 3.42 -2.22 -10.04
N LEU A 53 3.99 -3.26 -9.43
CA LEU A 53 4.61 -3.18 -8.11
C LEU A 53 5.93 -2.43 -8.20
N LYS A 54 6.03 -1.31 -7.50
CA LYS A 54 7.24 -0.50 -7.37
C LYS A 54 7.73 -0.58 -5.94
N ALA A 55 8.98 -1.00 -5.77
CA ALA A 55 9.68 -1.00 -4.50
C ALA A 55 10.96 -0.17 -4.63
N ARG A 56 11.18 0.78 -3.71
CA ARG A 56 12.42 1.58 -3.68
C ARG A 56 12.83 1.92 -2.26
N THR A 57 14.12 2.03 -2.02
CA THR A 57 14.66 2.54 -0.75
C THR A 57 14.56 4.07 -0.73
N VAL A 58 14.08 4.63 0.37
CA VAL A 58 13.99 6.08 0.64
C VAL A 58 14.48 6.37 2.05
N ASP A 59 14.76 7.64 2.34
CA ASP A 59 15.23 8.18 3.62
C ASP A 59 14.14 8.90 4.42
N TYR A 60 12.90 8.86 3.95
CA TYR A 60 11.73 9.45 4.61
C TYR A 60 10.61 8.42 4.85
N ALA A 61 9.96 8.49 6.01
CA ALA A 61 8.69 7.82 6.24
C ALA A 61 7.57 8.79 5.88
N ALA A 62 6.70 8.38 4.96
CA ALA A 62 5.46 9.09 4.62
C ALA A 62 5.69 10.57 4.19
N PRO A 63 5.70 10.88 2.89
CA PRO A 63 5.95 12.24 2.40
C PRO A 63 4.89 13.24 2.90
N ASP A 64 5.22 14.53 2.95
CA ASP A 64 4.32 15.63 3.37
C ASP A 64 3.00 15.68 2.58
N SER A 65 2.95 15.05 1.40
CA SER A 65 1.74 14.86 0.60
C SER A 65 0.73 13.86 1.18
N GLY A 66 1.11 13.11 2.23
CA GLY A 66 0.25 12.13 2.89
C GLY A 66 -0.86 12.80 3.71
N VAL A 67 -2.11 12.62 3.31
CA VAL A 67 -3.29 13.19 3.98
C VAL A 67 -3.79 12.31 5.13
N HIS A 68 -3.36 11.05 5.20
CA HIS A 68 -3.63 10.14 6.31
C HIS A 68 -2.52 9.11 6.44
N ARG A 69 -2.22 8.71 7.67
CA ARG A 69 -1.14 7.78 7.99
C ARG A 69 -1.58 6.84 9.10
N LEU A 70 -1.33 5.56 8.89
CA LEU A 70 -1.41 4.52 9.93
C LEU A 70 -0.01 3.95 10.14
N SER A 71 0.34 3.64 11.39
CA SER A 71 1.61 3.03 11.76
C SER A 71 1.37 1.74 12.55
N PHE A 72 2.14 0.71 12.25
CA PHE A 72 2.06 -0.61 12.89
C PHE A 72 3.44 -1.06 13.34
N ASP A 73 3.49 -1.67 14.52
CA ASP A 73 4.71 -2.27 15.04
C ASP A 73 4.94 -3.65 14.40
N MET A 74 6.13 -3.85 13.84
CA MET A 74 6.50 -5.18 13.33
C MET A 74 6.69 -6.13 14.50
N GLN A 75 5.99 -7.26 14.47
CA GLN A 75 6.05 -8.27 15.55
C GLN A 75 7.30 -9.16 15.46
N LEU A 76 7.93 -9.21 14.29
CA LEU A 76 9.13 -9.99 14.02
C LEU A 76 10.29 -9.06 13.66
N ASN A 77 11.53 -9.53 13.85
CA ASN A 77 12.73 -8.92 13.28
C ASN A 77 12.79 -9.17 11.76
N ALA A 78 11.76 -8.71 11.05
CA ALA A 78 11.62 -8.82 9.61
C ALA A 78 12.39 -7.70 8.93
N THR A 79 13.05 -8.03 7.82
CA THR A 79 13.63 -7.02 6.93
C THR A 79 12.63 -6.61 5.86
N GLY A 80 12.82 -5.44 5.26
CA GLY A 80 12.05 -5.07 4.07
C GLY A 80 12.27 -6.05 2.89
N GLY A 81 13.37 -6.81 2.88
CA GLY A 81 13.59 -7.89 1.91
C GLY A 81 12.67 -9.09 2.13
N ASP A 82 12.39 -9.44 3.39
CA ASP A 82 11.47 -10.54 3.72
C ASP A 82 10.04 -10.20 3.30
N LEU A 83 9.65 -8.93 3.44
CA LEU A 83 8.40 -8.44 2.90
C LEU A 83 8.34 -8.54 1.38
N LEU A 84 9.33 -7.98 0.66
CA LEU A 84 9.30 -8.03 -0.81
C LEU A 84 9.25 -9.47 -1.30
N ARG A 85 9.99 -10.37 -0.64
CA ARG A 85 9.89 -11.81 -0.88
C ARG A 85 8.47 -12.33 -0.67
N LEU A 86 7.84 -12.04 0.47
CA LEU A 86 6.45 -12.41 0.75
C LEU A 86 5.50 -11.95 -0.37
N LEU A 87 5.63 -10.69 -0.80
CA LEU A 87 4.77 -10.13 -1.84
C LEU A 87 4.95 -10.85 -3.18
N LEU A 88 6.18 -11.13 -3.59
CA LEU A 88 6.47 -11.82 -4.85
C LEU A 88 6.06 -13.29 -4.81
N GLU A 89 6.33 -14.00 -3.71
CA GLU A 89 5.92 -15.40 -3.52
C GLU A 89 4.40 -15.56 -3.51
N ARG A 90 3.66 -14.54 -3.05
CA ARG A 90 2.20 -14.48 -3.08
C ARG A 90 1.62 -13.88 -4.37
N GLY A 91 2.47 -13.60 -5.37
CA GLY A 91 2.06 -13.05 -6.67
C GLY A 91 1.45 -11.65 -6.61
N ARG A 92 1.82 -10.83 -5.61
CA ARG A 92 1.25 -9.48 -5.42
C ARG A 92 1.76 -8.45 -6.42
N ASP A 93 2.75 -8.81 -7.22
CA ASP A 93 3.21 -8.08 -8.40
C ASP A 93 2.33 -8.33 -9.64
N LYS A 94 1.58 -9.43 -9.67
CA LYS A 94 0.68 -9.81 -10.77
C LYS A 94 -0.75 -9.35 -10.50
N TYR A 95 -0.98 -8.04 -10.63
CA TYR A 95 -2.26 -7.42 -10.32
C TYR A 95 -2.83 -6.63 -11.50
N LEU A 96 -4.15 -6.69 -11.67
CA LEU A 96 -4.93 -5.88 -12.58
C LEU A 96 -5.86 -4.97 -11.78
N PHE A 97 -5.87 -3.68 -12.08
CA PHE A 97 -6.85 -2.73 -11.58
C PHE A 97 -8.21 -2.97 -12.25
N THR A 98 -9.26 -2.30 -11.76
CA THR A 98 -10.54 -2.24 -12.48
C THR A 98 -10.39 -1.43 -13.77
N ALA A 99 -11.37 -1.56 -14.67
CA ALA A 99 -11.49 -0.70 -15.86
C ALA A 99 -11.49 0.81 -15.55
N SER A 100 -11.91 1.21 -14.34
CA SER A 100 -11.87 2.60 -13.86
C SER A 100 -10.51 3.02 -13.25
N GLY A 101 -9.52 2.14 -13.23
CA GLY A 101 -8.22 2.38 -12.60
C GLY A 101 -8.25 2.35 -11.08
N GLU A 102 -9.30 1.79 -10.46
CA GLU A 102 -9.36 1.55 -9.02
C GLU A 102 -8.80 0.18 -8.65
N GLY A 103 -8.34 0.01 -7.41
CA GLY A 103 -7.82 -1.28 -6.96
C GLY A 103 -6.68 -1.18 -5.95
N CYS A 104 -6.02 -0.03 -5.82
CA CYS A 104 -4.92 0.13 -4.88
C CYS A 104 -5.34 -0.16 -3.42
N ARG A 105 -6.57 0.19 -3.05
CA ARG A 105 -7.14 -0.08 -1.72
C ARG A 105 -7.37 -1.57 -1.47
N PHE A 106 -7.88 -2.30 -2.46
CA PHE A 106 -8.05 -3.76 -2.39
C PHE A 106 -6.71 -4.47 -2.35
N TRP A 107 -5.75 -4.03 -3.16
CA TRP A 107 -4.37 -4.52 -3.13
C TRP A 107 -3.75 -4.30 -1.73
N CYS A 108 -3.88 -3.11 -1.14
CA CYS A 108 -3.41 -2.84 0.23
C CYS A 108 -4.10 -3.72 1.27
N GLN A 109 -5.42 -3.91 1.16
CA GLN A 109 -6.16 -4.80 2.04
C GLN A 109 -5.66 -6.25 1.95
N THR A 110 -5.31 -6.70 0.75
CA THR A 110 -4.74 -8.02 0.52
C THR A 110 -3.35 -8.15 1.15
N VAL A 111 -2.49 -7.16 0.96
CA VAL A 111 -1.15 -7.13 1.59
C VAL A 111 -1.24 -7.13 3.11
N LEU A 112 -2.20 -6.41 3.70
CA LEU A 112 -2.45 -6.45 5.16
C LEU A 112 -2.82 -7.84 5.66
N ARG A 113 -3.61 -8.60 4.89
CA ARG A 113 -3.92 -10.00 5.22
C ARG A 113 -2.68 -10.88 5.12
N ASP A 114 -1.87 -10.74 4.08
CA ASP A 114 -0.62 -11.50 3.94
C ASP A 114 0.35 -11.20 5.09
N LEU A 115 0.44 -9.93 5.52
CA LEU A 115 1.23 -9.51 6.67
C LEU A 115 0.74 -10.14 7.98
N LEU A 116 -0.58 -10.22 8.17
CA LEU A 116 -1.18 -10.87 9.34
C LEU A 116 -0.93 -12.39 9.33
N GLU A 117 -1.15 -13.06 8.19
CA GLU A 117 -0.89 -14.49 8.03
C GLU A 117 0.59 -14.83 8.27
N GLY A 118 1.50 -13.99 7.78
CA GLY A 118 2.94 -14.06 8.04
C GLY A 118 3.36 -13.62 9.44
N ARG A 119 2.41 -13.24 10.31
CA ARG A 119 2.63 -12.77 11.69
C ARG A 119 3.53 -11.53 11.79
N PHE A 120 3.57 -10.71 10.75
CA PHE A 120 4.33 -9.46 10.75
C PHE A 120 3.61 -8.34 11.52
N ILE A 121 2.28 -8.37 11.57
CA ILE A 121 1.42 -7.40 12.27
C ILE A 121 0.30 -8.10 13.05
N LEU A 122 -0.42 -7.36 13.88
CA LEU A 122 -1.51 -7.89 14.69
C LEU A 122 -2.87 -7.73 13.98
N LYS A 123 -3.85 -8.55 14.37
CA LYS A 123 -5.21 -8.47 13.82
C LYS A 123 -5.83 -7.08 13.99
N LYS A 124 -5.60 -6.44 15.13
CA LYS A 124 -6.10 -5.08 15.41
C LYS A 124 -5.62 -4.05 14.37
N ASP A 125 -4.42 -4.24 13.83
CA ASP A 125 -3.82 -3.34 12.84
C ASP A 125 -4.53 -3.47 11.49
N VAL A 126 -4.86 -4.72 11.10
CA VAL A 126 -5.66 -5.02 9.91
C VAL A 126 -7.08 -4.47 10.04
N ASP A 127 -7.71 -4.61 11.20
CA ASP A 127 -9.07 -4.12 11.45
C ASP A 127 -9.13 -2.59 11.35
N GLN A 128 -8.15 -1.89 11.95
CA GLN A 128 -8.02 -0.43 11.85
C GLN A 128 -7.79 0.00 10.40
N ALA A 129 -6.85 -0.63 9.71
CA ALA A 129 -6.52 -0.27 8.33
C ALA A 129 -7.67 -0.54 7.36
N SER A 130 -8.37 -1.67 7.52
CA SER A 130 -9.54 -2.01 6.70
C SER A 130 -10.68 -0.99 6.88
N THR A 131 -10.83 -0.45 8.09
CA THR A 131 -11.78 0.63 8.35
C THR A 131 -11.42 1.88 7.56
N ASP A 132 -10.15 2.31 7.61
CA ASP A 132 -9.72 3.56 6.97
C ASP A 132 -9.61 3.47 5.44
N LEU A 133 -9.23 2.31 4.89
CA LEU A 133 -9.26 2.04 3.44
C LEU A 133 -10.68 2.18 2.84
N GLY A 134 -11.72 2.03 3.66
CA GLY A 134 -13.11 2.25 3.28
C GLY A 134 -13.52 3.71 3.09
N PHE A 135 -12.59 4.67 3.25
CA PHE A 135 -12.88 6.10 3.14
C PHE A 135 -11.99 6.81 2.12
N PHE A 136 -12.59 7.82 1.49
CA PHE A 136 -11.87 8.96 0.95
C PHE A 136 -11.57 9.95 2.08
N ILE A 137 -10.34 10.46 2.11
CA ILE A 137 -9.80 11.37 3.11
C ILE A 137 -9.28 12.61 2.38
N GLY A 138 -10.05 13.69 2.44
CA GLY A 138 -9.65 15.02 1.98
C GLY A 138 -9.44 15.97 3.15
N SER A 139 -8.85 17.14 2.89
CA SER A 139 -8.47 18.13 3.92
C SER A 139 -9.61 18.59 4.84
N ARG A 140 -10.87 18.51 4.38
CA ARG A 140 -12.05 18.91 5.16
C ARG A 140 -13.19 17.89 5.12
N ARG A 141 -13.02 16.76 4.43
CA ARG A 141 -14.09 15.79 4.19
C ARG A 141 -13.57 14.38 4.26
N ARG A 142 -14.25 13.55 5.05
CA ARG A 142 -14.12 12.10 5.05
C ARG A 142 -15.43 11.51 4.53
N SER A 143 -15.37 10.66 3.51
CA SER A 143 -16.58 10.05 2.93
C SER A 143 -16.34 8.59 2.60
N ARG A 144 -17.34 7.73 2.83
CA ARG A 144 -17.22 6.30 2.56
C ARG A 144 -17.10 6.06 1.06
N ARG A 145 -16.17 5.20 0.66
CA ARG A 145 -15.98 4.78 -0.73
C ARG A 145 -15.88 3.25 -0.77
N PRO A 146 -16.65 2.57 -1.64
CA PRO A 146 -16.52 1.13 -1.80
C PRO A 146 -15.07 0.80 -2.18
N ILE A 147 -14.53 -0.28 -1.64
CA ILE A 147 -13.25 -0.83 -2.09
C ILE A 147 -13.58 -1.63 -3.34
N ARG A 148 -13.11 -1.15 -4.49
CA ARG A 148 -13.23 -1.88 -5.76
C ARG A 148 -12.12 -2.91 -5.86
N GLU A 149 -12.50 -4.13 -6.14
CA GLU A 149 -11.59 -5.25 -6.30
C GLU A 149 -11.00 -5.24 -7.71
N GLY A 150 -9.68 -5.31 -7.79
CA GLY A 150 -9.01 -5.74 -9.00
C GLY A 150 -8.72 -7.23 -8.96
N GLU A 151 -7.96 -7.73 -9.92
CA GLU A 151 -7.75 -9.16 -10.12
C GLU A 151 -6.27 -9.52 -10.00
N PHE A 152 -5.96 -10.63 -9.33
CA PHE A 152 -4.62 -11.21 -9.35
C PHE A 152 -4.57 -12.27 -10.45
N TYR A 153 -3.50 -12.28 -11.25
CA TYR A 153 -3.30 -13.26 -12.31
C TYR A 153 -2.08 -14.15 -12.04
N GLN A 154 -2.03 -15.30 -12.72
CA GLN A 154 -0.97 -16.31 -12.57
C GLN A 154 0.13 -16.13 -13.61
#